data_AF-A0A4Y2RT58-F1
#
_entry.id   AF-A0A4Y2RT58-F1
#
_cell.length_a   1.000
_cell.length_b   1.000
_cell.length_c   1.000
_cell.angle_alpha   90.00
_cell.angle_beta   90.00
_cell.angle_gamma   90.00
#
_symmetry.space_group_name_H-M   'P 1'
#
loop_
_entity.id
_entity.type
_entity.pdbx_description
1 polymer ?
#
loop_
_entity_poly.entity_id
_entity_poly.type
_entity_poly.pdbx_seq_one_letter_code
_entity_poly.pdbx_strand_id
1 'polypeptide(L)'
;MTNIKFDKTSAIHNICTDKVTLQKEDEYVRTFWDSETLGIEASQEKEMSTLYREILKQFHDSYMVTDSRRVVNLPWKKDKTLSSDNYDVSLQCLKCSQKKFKNTDFQNIYMELMQDYIDKNQVEIAPGSQNPADHISRGISPAELSSLDTWWNGPDWLSH
;
A
#
# COMPACT_ATOMS: atom_id res chain seq x y z
N MET A 1 -6.07 -20.64 -25.42
CA MET A 1 -7.34 -20.45 -24.72
C MET A 1 -7.42 -21.47 -23.59
N THR A 2 -7.12 -21.06 -22.36
CA THR A 2 -7.41 -21.87 -21.18
C THR A 2 -7.63 -20.92 -20.01
N ASN A 3 -8.88 -20.90 -19.56
CA ASN A 3 -9.42 -20.04 -18.52
C ASN A 3 -8.82 -20.43 -17.16
N ILE A 4 -8.16 -19.48 -16.49
CA ILE A 4 -7.85 -19.63 -15.07
C ILE A 4 -8.96 -18.91 -14.30
N LYS A 5 -9.89 -19.71 -13.77
CA LYS A 5 -10.85 -19.27 -12.76
C LYS A 5 -10.15 -19.27 -11.41
N PHE A 6 -10.06 -18.10 -10.77
CA PHE A 6 -9.75 -18.01 -9.36
C PHE A 6 -11.06 -18.08 -8.58
N ASP A 7 -11.25 -19.19 -7.84
CA ASP A 7 -12.38 -19.35 -6.94
C ASP A 7 -12.12 -18.64 -5.61
N LYS A 8 -13.15 -17.97 -5.12
CA LYS A 8 -13.13 -17.11 -3.94
C LYS A 8 -13.51 -17.92 -2.70
N THR A 9 -12.52 -18.41 -1.97
CA THR A 9 -12.65 -18.62 -0.53
C THR A 9 -11.28 -18.47 0.12
N SER A 10 -10.79 -17.23 0.25
CA SER A 10 -9.71 -16.92 1.19
C SER A 10 -10.31 -16.67 2.57
N ALA A 11 -10.94 -17.70 3.11
CA ALA A 11 -10.96 -17.84 4.55
C ALA A 11 -9.53 -18.22 4.94
N ILE A 12 -8.93 -17.54 5.93
CA ILE A 12 -7.84 -18.15 6.69
C ILE A 12 -8.51 -19.27 7.50
N HIS A 13 -8.82 -20.37 6.83
CA HIS A 13 -8.95 -21.62 7.53
C HIS A 13 -7.52 -21.94 7.99
N ASN A 14 -7.32 -21.95 9.31
CA ASN A 14 -6.31 -22.84 9.85
C ASN A 14 -6.72 -24.24 9.37
N ILE A 15 -6.12 -24.66 8.27
CA ILE A 15 -6.30 -25.99 7.72
C ILE A 15 -5.60 -26.92 8.72
N CYS A 16 -6.34 -27.32 9.74
CA CYS A 16 -6.05 -28.53 10.47
C CYS A 16 -6.44 -29.68 9.53
N THR A 17 -5.53 -30.03 8.62
CA THR A 17 -5.65 -31.28 7.90
C THR A 17 -4.92 -32.35 8.67
N ASP A 18 -5.67 -33.29 9.21
CA ASP A 18 -5.14 -34.62 9.47
C ASP A 18 -4.64 -35.21 8.14
N LYS A 19 -3.31 -35.13 7.98
CA LYS A 19 -2.49 -35.77 6.94
C LYS A 19 -2.78 -35.36 5.49
N VAL A 20 -2.24 -34.22 5.05
CA VAL A 20 -2.01 -33.95 3.61
C VAL A 20 -0.69 -34.59 3.19
N THR A 21 -0.73 -35.46 2.20
CA THR A 21 0.47 -35.98 1.53
C THR A 21 0.96 -34.90 0.56
N LEU A 22 2.07 -34.25 0.90
CA LEU A 22 2.67 -33.17 0.12
C LEU A 22 3.28 -33.71 -1.18
N GLN A 23 3.04 -33.04 -2.31
CA GLN A 23 3.71 -33.35 -3.57
C GLN A 23 5.17 -32.85 -3.51
N LYS A 24 6.08 -33.55 -4.19
CA LYS A 24 7.53 -33.28 -4.18
C LYS A 24 7.92 -31.83 -4.52
N GLU A 25 7.12 -31.16 -5.35
CA GLU A 25 7.37 -29.78 -5.79
C GLU A 25 7.13 -28.75 -4.67
N ASP A 26 6.17 -28.99 -3.78
CA ASP A 26 5.92 -28.14 -2.60
C ASP A 26 7.06 -28.25 -1.57
N GLU A 27 7.70 -29.42 -1.49
CA GLU A 27 8.87 -29.64 -0.63
C GLU A 27 10.06 -28.80 -1.07
N TYR A 28 10.29 -28.66 -2.39
CA TYR A 28 11.33 -27.78 -2.93
C TYR A 28 11.04 -26.31 -2.66
N VAL A 29 9.80 -25.87 -2.82
CA VAL A 29 9.41 -24.48 -2.53
C VAL A 29 9.62 -24.19 -1.04
N ARG A 30 9.24 -25.10 -0.16
CA ARG A 30 9.42 -24.94 1.29
C ARG A 30 10.88 -24.94 1.67
N THR A 31 11.67 -25.86 1.13
CA THR A 31 13.13 -25.92 1.36
C THR A 31 13.82 -24.67 0.82
N PHE A 32 13.35 -24.08 -0.28
CA PHE A 32 13.88 -22.83 -0.82
C PHE A 32 13.59 -21.65 0.12
N TRP A 33 12.34 -21.49 0.59
CA TRP A 33 11.98 -20.45 1.56
C TRP A 33 12.70 -20.63 2.91
N ASP A 34 12.84 -21.88 3.37
CA ASP A 34 13.57 -22.24 4.58
C ASP A 34 15.08 -21.95 4.40
N SER A 35 15.63 -22.17 3.20
CA SER A 35 17.03 -21.90 2.88
C SER A 35 17.34 -20.40 2.79
N GLU A 36 16.39 -19.56 2.36
CA GLU A 36 16.52 -18.09 2.43
C GLU A 36 16.43 -17.55 3.87
N THR A 37 15.92 -18.36 4.82
CA THR A 37 15.86 -18.02 6.25
C THR A 37 17.04 -18.56 7.07
N LEU A 38 17.94 -19.36 6.48
CA LEU A 38 19.13 -19.88 7.15
C LEU A 38 20.10 -18.75 7.52
N GLY A 39 20.05 -18.31 8.77
CA GLY A 39 20.82 -17.19 9.32
C GLY A 39 19.94 -16.19 10.08
N ILE A 40 18.63 -16.21 9.86
CA ILE A 40 17.63 -15.65 10.77
C ILE A 40 17.26 -16.77 11.75
N GLU A 41 18.22 -17.21 12.56
CA GLU A 41 17.85 -17.96 13.75
C GLU A 41 16.92 -17.06 14.57
N ALA A 42 15.81 -17.60 15.09
CA ALA A 42 14.97 -16.99 16.11
C ALA A 42 15.78 -16.85 17.41
N SER A 43 16.86 -16.07 17.33
CA SER A 43 17.74 -15.70 18.41
C SER A 43 16.95 -14.68 19.23
N GLN A 44 16.13 -15.26 20.12
CA GLN A 44 15.09 -14.62 20.91
C GLN A 44 13.92 -14.17 20.04
N GLU A 45 12.76 -14.79 20.23
CA GLU A 45 11.49 -14.16 19.88
C GLU A 45 11.46 -12.80 20.61
N LYS A 46 11.90 -11.75 19.92
CA LYS A 46 11.79 -10.40 20.44
C LYS A 46 10.29 -10.19 20.61
N GLU A 47 9.82 -10.10 21.85
CA GLU A 47 8.40 -9.90 22.12
C GLU A 47 7.88 -8.80 21.20
N MET A 48 6.95 -9.17 20.31
CA MET A 48 6.39 -8.23 19.36
C MET A 48 5.83 -7.05 20.14
N SER A 49 6.37 -5.86 19.88
CA SER A 49 5.93 -4.61 20.50
C SER A 49 4.40 -4.55 20.48
N THR A 50 3.81 -4.16 21.60
CA THR A 50 2.35 -4.00 21.74
C THR A 50 1.77 -3.19 20.58
N LEU A 51 2.48 -2.14 20.16
CA LEU A 51 2.15 -1.32 18.99
C LEU A 51 2.03 -2.13 17.70
N TYR A 52 2.99 -3.02 17.43
CA TYR A 52 2.97 -3.83 16.21
C TYR A 52 1.84 -4.88 16.26
N ARG A 53 1.58 -5.46 17.44
CA ARG A 53 0.44 -6.37 17.64
C ARG A 53 -0.89 -5.68 17.36
N GLU A 54 -1.05 -4.44 17.83
CA GLU A 54 -2.23 -3.63 17.57
C GLU A 54 -2.39 -3.24 16.10
N ILE A 55 -1.29 -2.89 15.41
CA ILE A 55 -1.29 -2.60 13.97
C ILE A 55 -1.74 -3.83 13.17
N LEU A 56 -1.16 -5.00 13.46
CA LEU A 56 -1.56 -6.26 12.81
C LEU A 56 -3.01 -6.60 13.08
N LYS A 57 -3.47 -6.41 14.32
CA LYS A 57 -4.87 -6.62 14.69
C LYS A 57 -5.78 -5.71 13.86
N GLN A 58 -5.50 -4.41 13.75
CA GLN A 58 -6.28 -3.47 12.93
C GLN A 58 -6.30 -3.85 11.44
N PHE A 59 -5.17 -4.33 10.91
CA PHE A 59 -5.09 -4.82 9.54
C PHE A 59 -6.01 -6.03 9.33
N HIS A 60 -5.95 -7.03 10.21
CA HIS A 60 -6.81 -8.21 10.09
C HIS A 60 -8.28 -7.89 10.32
N ASP A 61 -8.59 -7.04 11.30
CA ASP A 61 -9.97 -6.65 11.65
C ASP A 61 -10.64 -5.86 10.51
N SER A 62 -9.88 -5.11 9.72
CA SER A 62 -10.39 -4.32 8.57
C SER A 62 -10.41 -5.08 7.24
N TYR A 63 -9.95 -6.34 7.21
CA TYR A 63 -9.94 -7.12 5.98
C TYR A 63 -11.36 -7.48 5.52
N MET A 64 -11.66 -7.16 4.27
CA MET A 64 -12.91 -7.51 3.61
C MET A 64 -12.69 -7.81 2.12
N VAL A 65 -13.67 -8.45 1.48
CA VAL A 65 -13.64 -8.73 0.03
C VAL A 65 -14.82 -8.03 -0.64
N THR A 66 -14.53 -7.03 -1.46
CA THR A 66 -15.52 -6.23 -2.21
C THR A 66 -15.26 -6.41 -3.70
N ASP A 67 -16.26 -6.81 -4.49
CA ASP A 67 -16.14 -6.96 -5.95
C ASP A 67 -14.94 -7.79 -6.42
N SER A 68 -14.56 -8.81 -5.64
CA SER A 68 -13.36 -9.65 -5.88
C SER A 68 -12.02 -9.03 -5.54
N ARG A 69 -12.01 -7.84 -4.94
CA ARG A 69 -10.83 -7.17 -4.42
C ARG A 69 -10.74 -7.36 -2.92
N ARG A 70 -9.52 -7.64 -2.44
CA ARG A 70 -9.21 -7.62 -1.02
C ARG A 70 -9.04 -6.16 -0.61
N VAL A 71 -9.88 -5.70 0.30
CA VAL A 71 -9.87 -4.35 0.83
C VAL A 71 -9.43 -4.44 2.29
N VAL A 72 -8.57 -3.52 2.69
CA VAL A 72 -8.04 -3.43 4.05
C VAL A 72 -7.74 -1.98 4.36
N ASN A 73 -7.90 -1.58 5.61
CA ASN A 73 -7.55 -0.22 6.00
C ASN A 73 -6.04 -0.07 6.07
N LEU A 74 -5.55 1.10 5.65
CA LEU A 74 -4.14 1.42 5.79
C LEU A 74 -3.80 1.58 7.28
N PRO A 75 -2.70 1.00 7.76
CA PRO A 75 -2.30 1.06 9.16
C PRO A 75 -1.70 2.44 9.49
N TRP A 76 -2.56 3.44 9.61
CA TRP A 76 -2.17 4.80 9.96
C TRP A 76 -1.63 4.86 11.39
N LYS A 77 -0.56 5.63 11.59
CA LYS A 77 -0.07 5.93 12.94
C LYS A 77 -1.00 6.97 13.56
N LYS A 78 -1.65 6.60 14.65
CA LYS A 78 -2.44 7.51 15.48
C LYS A 78 -1.45 8.45 16.18
N ASP A 79 -1.63 9.77 16.02
CA ASP A 79 -0.85 10.83 16.67
C ASP A 79 0.58 11.05 16.16
N LYS A 80 0.76 11.13 14.83
CA LYS A 80 2.04 11.61 14.27
C LYS A 80 2.04 13.12 14.09
N THR A 81 2.43 13.86 15.12
CA THR A 81 2.83 15.27 14.95
C THR A 81 4.22 15.32 14.31
N LEU A 82 4.42 16.20 13.33
CA LEU A 82 5.76 16.49 12.82
C LEU A 82 6.57 17.17 13.93
N SER A 83 7.61 16.48 14.42
CA SER A 83 8.42 16.94 15.55
C SER A 83 9.29 18.16 15.23
N SER A 84 9.50 18.47 13.95
CA SER A 84 10.28 19.63 13.48
C SER A 84 9.84 20.05 12.08
N ASP A 85 10.23 21.26 11.68
CA ASP A 85 10.15 21.70 10.29
C ASP A 85 10.95 20.72 9.39
N ASN A 86 10.32 20.29 8.30
CA ASN A 86 10.88 19.38 7.30
C ASN A 86 11.04 20.05 5.93
N TYR A 87 11.00 21.38 5.86
CA TYR A 87 11.05 22.16 4.62
C TYR A 87 12.23 21.78 3.73
N ASP A 88 13.45 21.80 4.26
CA ASP A 88 14.66 21.51 3.46
C ASP A 88 14.66 20.10 2.87
N VAL A 89 14.22 19.13 3.68
CA VAL A 89 14.09 17.73 3.24
C VAL A 89 13.05 17.62 2.14
N SER A 90 11.87 18.21 2.33
CA SER A 90 10.77 18.19 1.37
C SER A 90 11.15 18.89 0.05
N LEU A 91 11.82 20.04 0.14
CA LEU A 91 12.34 20.77 -1.02
C LEU A 91 13.37 19.95 -1.79
N GLN A 92 14.27 19.26 -1.08
CA GLN A 92 15.25 18.41 -1.72
C GLN A 92 14.60 17.20 -2.39
N CYS A 93 13.62 16.55 -1.75
CA CYS A 93 12.81 15.49 -2.35
C CYS A 93 12.11 15.95 -3.64
N LEU A 94 11.53 17.15 -3.64
CA LEU A 94 10.92 17.75 -4.83
C LEU A 94 11.95 17.95 -5.95
N LYS A 95 13.10 18.57 -5.65
CA LYS A 95 14.17 18.79 -6.64
C LYS A 95 14.68 17.47 -7.23
N CYS A 96 14.86 16.44 -6.41
CA CYS A 96 15.26 15.12 -6.87
C CYS A 96 14.20 14.48 -7.78
N SER A 97 12.93 14.58 -7.40
CA SER A 97 11.81 14.08 -8.22
C SER A 97 11.77 14.79 -9.57
N GLN A 98 11.83 16.12 -9.59
CA GLN A 98 11.87 16.92 -10.81
C GLN A 98 13.04 16.53 -11.71
N LYS A 99 14.24 16.31 -11.15
CA LYS A 99 15.40 15.84 -11.93
C LYS A 99 15.16 14.46 -12.55
N LYS A 100 14.56 13.53 -11.79
CA LYS A 100 14.23 12.19 -12.28
C LYS A 100 13.25 12.25 -13.46
N PHE A 101 12.25 13.12 -13.38
CA PHE A 101 11.25 13.32 -14.44
C PHE A 101 11.75 14.10 -15.66
N LYS A 102 12.95 14.68 -15.63
CA LYS A 102 13.58 15.24 -16.84
C LYS A 102 14.12 14.15 -17.78
N ASN A 103 14.32 12.94 -17.28
CA ASN A 103 14.71 11.81 -18.11
C ASN A 103 13.48 11.29 -18.87
N THR A 104 13.51 11.40 -20.20
CA THR A 104 12.39 11.02 -21.08
C THR A 104 12.06 9.54 -21.01
N ASP A 105 13.06 8.65 -20.87
CA ASP A 105 12.82 7.22 -20.77
C ASP A 105 12.05 6.89 -19.48
N PHE A 106 12.47 7.48 -18.36
CA PHE A 106 11.76 7.32 -17.09
C PHE A 106 10.34 7.86 -17.17
N GLN A 107 10.13 9.01 -17.82
CA GLN A 107 8.81 9.58 -18.01
C GLN A 107 7.91 8.64 -18.84
N ASN A 108 8.42 8.10 -19.94
CA ASN A 108 7.68 7.20 -20.82
C ASN A 108 7.27 5.91 -20.08
N ILE A 109 8.22 5.27 -19.39
CA ILE A 109 7.95 4.06 -18.58
C ILE A 109 6.91 4.35 -17.51
N TYR A 110 7.05 5.48 -16.80
CA TYR A 110 6.10 5.87 -15.76
C TYR A 110 4.68 6.05 -16.33
N MET A 111 4.54 6.75 -17.46
CA MET A 111 3.24 6.95 -18.10
C MET A 111 2.61 5.63 -18.57
N GLU A 112 3.41 4.74 -19.18
CA GLU A 112 2.94 3.43 -19.62
C GLU A 112 2.41 2.60 -18.44
N LEU A 113 3.15 2.55 -17.32
CA LEU A 113 2.73 1.81 -16.14
C LEU A 113 1.48 2.40 -15.47
N MET A 114 1.38 3.73 -15.39
CA MET A 114 0.18 4.38 -14.85
C MET A 114 -1.05 4.09 -15.73
N GLN A 115 -0.88 4.08 -17.05
CA GLN A 115 -1.95 3.72 -17.98
C GLN A 115 -2.36 2.25 -17.82
N ASP A 116 -1.40 1.33 -17.70
CA ASP A 116 -1.66 -0.09 -17.47
C ASP A 116 -2.47 -0.33 -16.17
N TYR A 117 -2.19 0.42 -15.10
CA TYR A 117 -2.99 0.36 -13.87
C TYR A 117 -4.43 0.82 -14.06
N ILE A 118 -4.65 1.86 -14.87
CA ILE A 118 -6.00 2.36 -15.21
C ILE A 118 -6.72 1.30 -16.06
N ASP A 119 -6.05 0.77 -17.09
CA ASP A 119 -6.62 -0.21 -18.02
C ASP A 119 -6.99 -1.52 -17.31
N LYS A 120 -6.19 -1.95 -16.33
CA LYS A 120 -6.47 -3.08 -15.45
C LYS A 120 -7.49 -2.78 -14.34
N ASN A 121 -8.01 -1.56 -14.31
CA ASN A 121 -8.95 -1.07 -13.32
C ASN A 121 -8.41 -1.20 -11.87
N GLN A 122 -7.09 -1.14 -11.69
CA GLN A 122 -6.43 -1.27 -10.38
C GLN A 122 -6.40 0.07 -9.63
N VAL A 123 -6.44 1.17 -10.37
CA VAL A 123 -6.52 2.55 -9.86
C VAL A 123 -7.66 3.28 -10.54
N GLU A 124 -8.18 4.30 -9.87
CA GLU A 124 -9.22 5.18 -10.38
C GLU A 124 -8.70 6.61 -10.42
N ILE A 125 -9.13 7.38 -11.43
CA ILE A 125 -8.80 8.80 -11.51
C ILE A 125 -9.70 9.55 -10.54
N ALA A 126 -9.11 10.15 -9.50
CA ALA A 126 -9.84 10.99 -8.57
C ALA A 126 -10.44 12.20 -9.31
N PRO A 127 -11.76 12.48 -9.15
CA PRO A 127 -12.36 13.70 -9.67
C PRO A 127 -11.63 14.93 -9.12
N GLY A 128 -11.48 16.00 -9.92
CA GLY A 128 -10.71 17.19 -9.52
C GLY A 128 -11.16 17.81 -8.19
N SER A 129 -12.47 17.84 -7.91
CA SER A 129 -13.02 18.32 -6.64
C SER A 129 -12.73 17.44 -5.42
N GLN A 130 -12.31 16.20 -5.63
CA GLN A 130 -11.94 15.24 -4.58
C GLN A 130 -10.43 15.01 -4.52
N ASN A 131 -9.66 15.59 -5.45
CA ASN A 131 -8.21 15.51 -5.45
C ASN A 131 -7.62 16.76 -4.76
N PRO A 132 -7.12 16.64 -3.53
CA PRO A 132 -6.55 17.79 -2.83
C PRO A 132 -5.38 18.45 -3.58
N ALA A 133 -4.65 17.70 -4.40
CA ALA A 133 -3.54 18.23 -5.20
C ALA A 133 -4.00 19.06 -6.42
N ASP A 134 -5.25 18.92 -6.88
CA ASP A 134 -5.78 19.68 -8.02
C ASP A 134 -5.84 21.18 -7.70
N HIS A 135 -6.23 21.55 -6.48
CA HIS A 135 -6.34 22.94 -6.04
C HIS A 135 -5.01 23.69 -6.13
N ILE A 136 -3.91 23.06 -5.68
CA ILE A 136 -2.56 23.65 -5.77
C ILE A 136 -2.09 23.71 -7.22
N SER A 137 -2.37 22.67 -8.01
CA SER A 137 -2.02 22.64 -9.43
C SER A 137 -2.69 23.74 -10.24
N ARG A 138 -3.83 24.27 -9.77
CA ARG A 138 -4.57 25.40 -10.35
C ARG A 138 -4.19 26.78 -9.81
N GLY A 139 -3.26 26.85 -8.84
CA GLY A 139 -2.73 28.11 -8.32
C GLY A 139 -3.52 28.76 -7.18
N ILE A 140 -4.19 27.98 -6.33
CA ILE A 140 -4.82 28.47 -5.08
C ILE A 140 -3.78 29.16 -4.16
N SER A 141 -4.17 30.21 -3.45
CA SER A 141 -3.25 30.87 -2.52
C SER A 141 -3.05 30.06 -1.23
N PRO A 142 -1.92 30.23 -0.50
CA PRO A 142 -1.70 29.55 0.79
C PRO A 142 -2.78 29.84 1.84
N ALA A 143 -3.36 31.04 1.81
CA ALA A 143 -4.43 31.44 2.75
C ALA A 143 -5.76 30.74 2.45
N GLU A 144 -6.07 30.51 1.17
CA GLU A 144 -7.25 29.74 0.78
C GLU A 144 -7.01 28.23 1.00
N LEU A 145 -5.81 27.73 0.73
CA LEU A 145 -5.43 26.34 0.98
C LEU A 145 -5.58 25.96 2.45
N SER A 146 -5.19 26.85 3.38
CA SER A 146 -5.31 26.57 4.81
C SER A 146 -6.77 26.40 5.26
N SER A 147 -7.71 27.04 4.56
CA SER A 147 -9.15 26.92 4.82
C SER A 147 -9.82 25.70 4.17
N LEU A 148 -9.10 24.96 3.32
CA LEU A 148 -9.66 23.87 2.54
C LEU A 148 -9.64 22.56 3.32
N ASP A 149 -10.81 22.08 3.72
CA ASP A 149 -10.97 20.86 4.51
C ASP A 149 -10.41 19.61 3.79
N THR A 150 -10.72 19.47 2.50
CA THR A 150 -10.26 18.34 1.66
C THR A 150 -8.74 18.21 1.61
N TRP A 151 -7.99 19.30 1.80
CA TRP A 151 -6.52 19.25 1.85
C TRP A 151 -6.00 18.57 3.12
N TRP A 152 -6.65 18.83 4.26
CA TRP A 152 -6.23 18.33 5.57
C TRP A 152 -6.81 16.95 5.89
N ASN A 153 -8.07 16.72 5.51
CA ASN A 153 -8.80 15.50 5.85
C ASN A 153 -8.92 14.52 4.67
N GLY A 154 -8.54 14.95 3.46
CA GLY A 154 -8.76 14.18 2.24
C GLY A 154 -10.23 14.18 1.80
N PRO A 155 -10.55 13.45 0.71
CA PRO A 155 -11.93 13.19 0.30
C PRO A 155 -12.66 12.21 1.24
N ASP A 156 -13.99 12.34 1.32
CA ASP A 156 -14.86 11.58 2.23
C ASP A 156 -14.69 10.05 2.16
N TRP A 157 -14.30 9.51 1.00
CA TRP A 157 -14.10 8.08 0.80
C TRP A 157 -12.78 7.55 1.42
N LEU A 158 -11.90 8.42 1.91
CA LEU A 158 -10.75 8.02 2.73
C LEU A 158 -11.06 8.00 4.23
N SER A 159 -12.20 8.55 4.65
CA SER A 159 -12.59 8.63 6.05
C SER A 159 -13.16 7.29 6.53
N HIS A 160 -12.30 6.43 7.10
CA HIS A 160 -12.67 5.12 7.67
C HIS A 160 -12.09 4.92 9.08
#